data_AF-A0A7Z8QLA0-F1
#
_entry.id   AF-A0A7Z8QLA0-F1
#
_cell.length_a   1.000
_cell.length_b   1.000
_cell.length_c   1.000
_cell.angle_alpha   90.00
_cell.angle_beta   90.00
_cell.angle_gamma   90.00
#
_symmetry.space_group_name_H-M   'P 1'
#
loop_
_entity.id
_entity.type
_entity.pdbx_description
1 polymer ?
#
loop_
_entity_poly.entity_id
_entity_poly.type
_entity_poly.pdbx_seq_one_letter_code
_entity_poly.pdbx_strand_id
1 'polypeptide(L)'
;MTDNKLTEAQWREKLTPEQFNICRCSATEPPFTGKYADCKDDGIYHCSCCGQALFDSETKYDSGSGWPSFWNSLSDEVVKEIEDSAHGMRRVEVTCSICDIS
;
A
#
# COMPACT_ATOMS: atom_id res chain seq x y z
N MET A 1 20.98 -5.36 -9.32
CA MET A 1 20.93 -3.99 -8.76
C MET A 1 19.91 -3.23 -9.57
N THR A 2 18.63 -3.37 -9.24
CA THR A 2 17.54 -2.61 -9.87
C THR A 2 17.11 -1.57 -8.85
N ASP A 3 17.95 -0.57 -8.64
CA ASP A 3 17.59 0.65 -7.91
C ASP A 3 16.65 1.47 -8.80
N ASN A 4 15.41 1.02 -8.95
CA ASN A 4 14.33 1.77 -9.57
C ASN A 4 13.68 2.73 -8.55
N LYS A 5 14.50 3.37 -7.72
CA LYS A 5 14.07 4.38 -6.75
C LYS A 5 13.99 5.72 -7.47
N LEU A 6 12.84 5.97 -8.08
CA LEU A 6 12.49 7.29 -8.60
C LEU A 6 12.67 8.33 -7.46
N THR A 7 13.19 9.50 -7.80
CA THR A 7 13.35 10.61 -6.84
C THR A 7 12.00 11.17 -6.43
N GLU A 8 11.93 11.92 -5.32
CA GLU A 8 10.67 12.53 -4.88
C GLU A 8 10.05 13.44 -5.94
N ALA A 9 10.88 14.15 -6.71
CA ALA A 9 10.42 14.97 -7.83
C ALA A 9 9.76 14.11 -8.93
N GLN A 10 10.37 12.96 -9.27
CA GLN A 10 9.82 12.04 -10.26
C GLN A 10 8.54 11.37 -9.78
N TRP A 11 8.42 11.08 -8.47
CA TRP A 11 7.17 10.59 -7.89
C TRP A 11 6.07 11.65 -7.88
N ARG A 12 6.40 12.91 -7.62
CA ARG A 12 5.43 14.03 -7.72
C ARG A 12 4.92 14.26 -9.14
N GLU A 13 5.71 13.92 -10.17
CA GLU A 13 5.25 13.97 -11.56
C GLU A 13 4.40 12.76 -11.95
N LYS A 14 4.65 11.58 -11.34
CA LYS A 14 3.92 10.35 -11.63
C LYS A 14 2.61 10.19 -10.85
N LEU A 15 2.56 10.65 -9.61
CA LEU A 15 1.46 10.44 -8.68
C LEU A 15 0.61 11.70 -8.56
N THR A 16 -0.69 11.53 -8.29
CA THR A 16 -1.50 12.66 -7.86
C THR A 16 -1.01 13.18 -6.50
N PRO A 17 -1.27 14.45 -6.14
CA PRO A 17 -0.87 14.99 -4.83
C PRO A 17 -1.37 14.15 -3.65
N GLU A 18 -2.56 13.57 -3.80
CA GLU A 18 -3.18 12.69 -2.81
C GLU A 18 -2.43 11.36 -2.70
N GLN A 19 -2.18 10.68 -3.84
CA GLN A 19 -1.37 9.46 -3.88
C GLN A 19 0.05 9.69 -3.36
N PHE A 20 0.68 10.82 -3.69
CA PHE A 20 2.00 11.17 -3.17
C PHE A 20 1.97 11.33 -1.64
N ASN A 21 0.97 12.01 -1.10
CA ASN A 21 0.86 12.15 0.35
C ASN A 21 0.61 10.81 1.04
N ILE A 22 -0.21 9.93 0.48
CA ILE A 22 -0.49 8.61 1.06
C ILE A 22 0.75 7.73 1.00
N CYS A 23 1.33 7.58 -0.19
CA CYS A 23 2.44 6.67 -0.46
C CYS A 23 3.80 7.15 0.07
N ARG A 24 4.02 8.47 0.22
CA ARG A 24 5.33 9.03 0.59
C ARG A 24 5.33 9.82 1.88
N CYS A 25 4.22 10.45 2.24
CA CYS A 25 4.08 11.15 3.52
C CYS A 25 3.42 10.27 4.59
N SER A 26 3.22 8.97 4.31
CA SER A 26 2.47 8.02 5.15
C SER A 26 1.12 8.60 5.59
N ALA A 27 0.50 9.42 4.73
CA ALA A 27 -0.78 10.02 5.04
C ALA A 27 -1.87 8.94 5.01
N THR A 28 -2.68 8.91 6.05
CA THR A 28 -3.82 8.01 6.16
C THR A 28 -4.99 8.65 5.42
N GLU A 29 -5.44 8.07 4.29
CA GLU A 29 -6.72 8.44 3.68
C GLU A 29 -7.86 8.46 4.72
N PRO A 30 -8.83 9.38 4.60
CA PRO A 30 -10.01 9.30 5.44
C PRO A 30 -10.67 7.91 5.31
N PRO A 31 -11.13 7.30 6.41
CA PRO A 31 -11.77 6.00 6.34
C PRO A 31 -13.00 6.06 5.43
N PHE A 32 -13.23 5.01 4.64
CA PHE A 32 -14.34 4.87 3.68
C PHE A 32 -14.30 5.80 2.46
N THR A 33 -13.23 6.58 2.23
CA THR A 33 -13.11 7.44 1.04
C THR A 33 -12.24 6.86 -0.07
N GLY A 34 -11.43 5.84 0.24
CA GLY A 34 -10.56 5.20 -0.73
C GLY A 34 -11.37 4.53 -1.85
N LYS A 35 -10.99 4.77 -3.11
CA LYS A 35 -11.65 4.19 -4.31
C LYS A 35 -11.79 2.66 -4.25
N TYR A 36 -10.95 1.99 -3.46
CA TYR A 36 -10.92 0.53 -3.30
C TYR A 36 -11.44 0.03 -1.95
N ALA A 37 -11.92 0.91 -1.07
CA ALA A 37 -12.48 0.51 0.23
C ALA A 37 -13.69 -0.44 0.03
N ASP A 38 -14.60 -0.08 -0.87
CA ASP A 38 -15.80 -0.86 -1.20
C ASP A 38 -15.69 -1.73 -2.47
N CYS A 39 -14.57 -1.69 -3.20
CA CYS A 39 -14.38 -2.60 -4.33
C CYS A 39 -14.29 -4.04 -3.84
N LYS A 40 -15.22 -4.87 -4.32
CA LYS A 40 -15.25 -6.34 -4.17
C LYS A 40 -15.04 -7.05 -5.50
N ASP A 41 -14.46 -6.34 -6.48
CA ASP A 41 -14.17 -6.93 -7.79
C ASP A 41 -13.03 -7.93 -7.66
N ASP A 42 -13.21 -9.10 -8.27
CA ASP A 42 -12.18 -10.13 -8.34
C ASP A 42 -11.01 -9.62 -9.20
N GLY A 43 -9.80 -9.70 -8.67
CA GLY A 43 -8.59 -9.24 -9.33
C GLY A 43 -7.38 -9.11 -8.42
N ILE A 44 -6.26 -8.72 -9.02
CA ILE A 44 -5.00 -8.51 -8.31
C ILE A 44 -4.81 -7.02 -8.02
N TYR A 45 -4.56 -6.72 -6.75
CA TYR A 45 -4.17 -5.39 -6.29
C TYR A 45 -2.70 -5.15 -6.60
N HIS A 46 -2.45 -4.19 -7.48
CA HIS A 46 -1.12 -3.79 -7.87
C HIS A 46 -0.71 -2.53 -7.11
N CYS A 47 0.58 -2.42 -6.79
CA CYS A 47 1.18 -1.22 -6.24
C CYS A 47 0.87 -0.03 -7.17
N SER A 48 0.26 1.02 -6.62
CA SER A 48 -0.06 2.25 -7.35
C SER A 48 1.18 2.94 -7.96
N CYS A 49 2.35 2.67 -7.40
CA CYS A 49 3.61 3.32 -7.75
C CYS A 49 4.41 2.56 -8.80
N CYS A 50 4.70 1.28 -8.57
CA CYS A 50 5.51 0.46 -9.48
C CYS A 50 4.70 -0.52 -10.34
N GLY A 51 3.41 -0.71 -10.05
CA GLY A 51 2.56 -1.67 -10.75
C GLY A 51 2.81 -3.13 -10.38
N GLN A 52 3.61 -3.42 -9.35
CA GLN A 52 3.85 -4.78 -8.89
C GLN A 52 2.58 -5.39 -8.28
N ALA A 53 2.28 -6.64 -8.60
CA ALA A 53 1.20 -7.40 -7.97
C ALA A 53 1.52 -7.64 -6.48
N LEU A 54 0.68 -7.16 -5.57
CA LEU A 54 0.89 -7.24 -4.12
C LEU A 54 -0.09 -8.17 -3.42
N PHE A 55 -1.39 -7.97 -3.65
CA PHE A 55 -2.44 -8.69 -2.95
C PHE A 55 -3.45 -9.27 -3.93
N ASP A 56 -4.04 -10.40 -3.56
CA ASP A 56 -5.17 -10.96 -4.28
C ASP A 56 -6.48 -10.48 -3.64
N SER A 57 -7.48 -10.16 -4.45
CA SER A 57 -8.85 -9.96 -3.99
C SER A 57 -9.39 -11.14 -3.16
N GLU A 58 -8.96 -12.37 -3.41
CA GLU A 58 -9.37 -13.54 -2.63
C GLU A 58 -8.93 -13.46 -1.16
N THR A 59 -7.83 -12.75 -0.89
CA THR A 59 -7.33 -12.55 0.47
C THR A 59 -7.90 -11.29 1.12
N LYS A 60 -8.70 -10.52 0.37
CA LYS A 60 -9.38 -9.32 0.87
C LYS A 60 -10.52 -9.73 1.80
N TYR A 61 -10.57 -9.11 2.97
CA TYR A 61 -11.68 -9.25 3.90
C TYR A 61 -12.12 -7.89 4.41
N ASP A 62 -13.39 -7.78 4.74
CA ASP A 62 -13.92 -6.57 5.36
C ASP A 62 -13.61 -6.60 6.85
N SER A 63 -12.62 -5.82 7.27
CA SER A 63 -12.26 -5.68 8.68
C SER A 63 -13.14 -4.67 9.43
N GLY A 64 -14.02 -3.93 8.73
CA GLY A 64 -14.79 -2.83 9.31
C GLY A 64 -13.94 -1.61 9.71
N SER A 65 -12.66 -1.57 9.34
CA SER A 65 -11.72 -0.48 9.66
C SER A 65 -11.83 0.74 8.74
N GLY A 66 -12.59 0.62 7.64
CA GLY A 66 -12.71 1.66 6.60
C GLY A 66 -11.56 1.66 5.58
N TRP A 67 -10.68 0.65 5.63
CA TRP A 67 -9.51 0.48 4.76
C TRP A 67 -9.46 -0.94 4.16
N PRO A 68 -8.91 -1.12 2.94
CA PRO A 68 -8.73 -2.44 2.34
C PRO A 68 -7.84 -3.31 3.24
N SER A 69 -8.38 -4.41 3.75
CA SER A 69 -7.66 -5.34 4.62
C SER A 69 -7.47 -6.67 3.92
N PHE A 70 -6.26 -7.21 3.99
CA PHE A 70 -5.88 -8.49 3.40
C PHE A 70 -5.23 -9.35 4.47
N TRP A 71 -5.59 -10.63 4.55
CA TRP A 71 -4.97 -11.53 5.52
C TRP A 71 -3.68 -12.18 4.99
N ASN A 72 -3.43 -12.08 3.67
CA ASN A 72 -2.20 -12.54 3.05
C ASN A 72 -1.85 -11.74 1.79
N SER A 73 -0.55 -11.60 1.53
CA SER A 73 -0.03 -11.08 0.26
C SER A 73 0.09 -12.21 -0.77
N LEU A 74 0.37 -11.87 -2.04
CA LEU A 74 0.64 -12.87 -3.06
C LEU A 74 1.92 -13.69 -2.78
N SER A 75 2.90 -13.08 -2.11
CA SER A 75 4.10 -13.75 -1.59
C SER A 75 4.84 -12.83 -0.61
N ASP A 76 5.54 -13.41 0.36
CA ASP A 76 6.36 -12.65 1.32
C ASP A 76 7.48 -11.84 0.66
N GLU A 77 7.81 -12.12 -0.61
CA GLU A 77 8.83 -11.40 -1.37
C GLU A 77 8.30 -10.13 -2.04
N VAL A 78 6.98 -9.97 -2.23
CA VAL A 78 6.41 -8.78 -2.89
C VAL A 78 6.10 -7.63 -1.94
N VAL A 79 6.03 -7.92 -0.64
CA VAL A 79 5.81 -6.94 0.42
C VAL A 79 6.93 -6.99 1.46
N LYS A 80 7.16 -5.88 2.15
CA LYS A 80 8.06 -5.75 3.28
C LYS A 80 7.26 -5.30 4.49
N GLU A 81 7.36 -6.07 5.55
CA GLU A 81 6.81 -5.74 6.84
C GLU A 81 7.82 -4.90 7.64
N ILE A 82 7.40 -3.72 8.06
CA ILE A 82 8.17 -2.80 8.88
C ILE A 82 7.43 -2.69 10.21
N GLU A 83 8.05 -3.17 11.28
CA GLU A 83 7.48 -3.02 12.61
C GLU A 83 7.59 -1.57 13.08
N ASP A 84 6.45 -0.91 13.28
CA ASP A 84 6.33 0.40 13.91
C ASP A 84 5.83 0.23 15.35
N SER A 85 6.68 0.56 16.31
CA SER A 85 6.34 0.56 17.74
C SER A 85 6.01 1.96 18.29
N ALA A 86 5.76 2.95 17.42
CA ALA A 86 5.45 4.31 17.84
C ALA A 86 4.17 4.38 18.68
N HIS A 87 4.11 5.38 19.56
CA HIS A 87 2.98 5.64 20.45
C HIS A 87 2.61 4.48 21.41
N GLY A 88 3.54 3.57 21.69
CA GLY A 88 3.30 2.43 22.59
C GLY A 88 2.37 1.37 22.01
N MET A 89 2.12 1.40 20.70
CA MET A 89 1.34 0.42 19.95
C MET A 89 2.28 -0.31 18.99
N ARG A 90 2.17 -1.64 18.91
CA ARG A 90 2.88 -2.43 17.90
C ARG A 90 2.02 -2.49 16.63
N ARG A 91 2.47 -1.84 15.58
CA ARG A 91 1.89 -1.84 14.24
C ARG A 91 2.89 -2.48 13.29
N VAL A 92 2.38 -3.17 12.27
CA VAL A 92 3.21 -3.70 11.18
C VAL A 92 2.78 -2.95 9.94
N GLU A 93 3.64 -2.03 9.47
CA GLU A 93 3.45 -1.33 8.20
C GLU A 93 3.88 -2.28 7.08
N VAL A 94 3.03 -2.41 6.07
CA VAL A 94 3.31 -3.25 4.90
C VAL A 94 3.65 -2.32 3.74
N THR A 95 4.84 -2.46 3.16
CA THR A 95 5.33 -1.66 2.03
C THR A 95 5.66 -2.56 0.84
N CYS A 96 5.61 -2.03 -0.38
CA CYS A 96 6.03 -2.78 -1.57
C CYS A 96 7.54 -3.04 -1.54
N SER A 97 7.96 -4.30 -1.72
CA SER A 97 9.37 -4.68 -1.65
C SER A 97 10.25 -4.07 -2.75
N ILE A 98 9.64 -3.66 -3.87
CA ILE A 98 10.30 -3.09 -5.05
C ILE A 98 10.54 -1.59 -4.91
N CYS A 99 9.54 -0.84 -4.47
CA CYS A 99 9.62 0.63 -4.41
C CYS A 99 9.63 1.21 -3.00
N ASP A 100 9.56 0.38 -1.95
CA ASP A 100 9.55 0.77 -0.54
C ASP A 100 8.44 1.81 -0.23
N ILE A 101 7.25 1.60 -0.81
CA ILE A 101 6.10 2.49 -0.68
C ILE A 101 4.93 1.71 -0.06
N SER A 102 4.28 2.32 0.94
CA SER A 102 3.04 1.86 1.60
C SER A 102 1.82 2.06 0.72
#